data_AF-A0A533WRY8-F1
#
_entry.id   AF-A0A533WRY8-F1
#
_cell.length_a   1.000
_cell.length_b   1.000
_cell.length_c   1.000
_cell.angle_alpha   90.00
_cell.angle_beta   90.00
_cell.angle_gamma   90.00
#
_symmetry.space_group_name_H-M   'P 1'
#
loop_
_entity.id
_entity.type
_entity.pdbx_description
1 polymer ?
#
loop_
_entity_poly.entity_id
_entity_poly.type
_entity_poly.pdbx_seq_one_letter_code
_entity_poly.pdbx_strand_id
1 'polypeptide(L)'
;MKLNEAQIEDITGKVFRTIISNGKDGILQSELWKELDLTSRDGSRVAIRLEKRSLIRREKILESGRWTYKLFAVKLPVDTTSIEQAPCLTCPVEHMCSLEGSYSPTSCNLIEDWLINSFDNSNSNKKPQKPSTKK
;
A
#
# COMPACT_ATOMS: atom_id res chain seq x y z
N MET A 1 -8.56 -16.02 27.77
CA MET A 1 -8.13 -14.67 28.21
C MET A 1 -9.08 -13.65 27.59
N LYS A 2 -9.80 -12.84 28.37
CA LYS A 2 -10.66 -11.78 27.80
C LYS A 2 -9.77 -10.58 27.49
N LEU A 3 -9.50 -10.34 26.20
CA LEU A 3 -8.85 -9.12 25.73
C LEU A 3 -9.78 -7.93 25.99
N ASN A 4 -9.24 -6.81 26.47
CA ASN A 4 -9.99 -5.57 26.64
C ASN A 4 -10.15 -4.81 25.30
N GLU A 5 -11.03 -3.81 25.24
CA GLU A 5 -11.39 -3.11 24.00
C GLU A 5 -10.15 -2.49 23.31
N ALA A 6 -9.24 -1.88 24.10
CA ALA A 6 -8.04 -1.25 23.59
C ALA A 6 -7.05 -2.26 22.96
N GLN A 7 -6.87 -3.43 23.58
CA GLN A 7 -6.04 -4.50 23.01
C GLN A 7 -6.62 -5.03 21.70
N ILE A 8 -7.95 -5.14 21.62
CA ILE A 8 -8.63 -5.56 20.38
C ILE A 8 -8.40 -4.54 19.27
N GLU A 9 -8.43 -3.25 19.59
CA GLU A 9 -8.24 -2.19 18.61
C GLU A 9 -6.79 -2.10 18.10
N ASP A 10 -5.80 -2.27 18.98
CA ASP A 10 -4.38 -2.36 18.58
C ASP A 10 -4.13 -3.56 17.64
N ILE A 11 -4.64 -4.74 17.99
CA ILE A 11 -4.55 -5.93 17.13
C ILE A 11 -5.26 -5.69 15.80
N THR A 12 -6.45 -5.07 15.82
CA THR A 12 -7.19 -4.75 14.59
C THR A 12 -6.39 -3.83 13.68
N GLY A 13 -5.72 -2.81 14.24
CA GLY A 13 -4.86 -1.91 13.49
C GLY A 13 -3.63 -2.60 12.90
N LYS A 14 -3.00 -3.53 13.64
CA LYS A 14 -1.86 -4.34 13.16
C LYS A 14 -2.26 -5.28 12.03
N VAL A 15 -3.37 -5.99 12.19
CA VAL A 15 -3.94 -6.86 11.14
C VAL A 15 -4.22 -6.07 9.88
N PHE A 16 -4.88 -4.91 9.99
CA PHE A 16 -5.20 -4.09 8.82
C PHE A 16 -3.96 -3.56 8.11
N ARG A 17 -2.95 -3.08 8.85
CA ARG A 17 -1.67 -2.65 8.29
C ARG A 17 -0.98 -3.77 7.50
N THR A 18 -0.93 -4.97 8.06
CA THR A 18 -0.32 -6.14 7.41
C THR A 18 -1.05 -6.49 6.10
N ILE A 19 -2.38 -6.42 6.09
CA ILE A 19 -3.18 -6.63 4.86
C ILE A 19 -2.87 -5.56 3.80
N ILE A 20 -2.73 -4.28 4.20
CA ILE A 20 -2.34 -3.20 3.28
C ILE A 20 -0.94 -3.43 2.70
N SER A 21 0.03 -3.84 3.54
CA SER A 21 1.41 -4.09 3.12
C SER A 21 1.53 -5.21 2.08
N ASN A 22 0.58 -6.16 2.07
CA ASN A 22 0.49 -7.21 1.04
C ASN A 22 -0.13 -6.71 -0.28
N GLY A 23 -0.53 -5.44 -0.35
CA GLY A 23 -0.91 -4.77 -1.59
C GLY A 23 -2.10 -5.41 -2.30
N LYS A 24 -2.02 -5.46 -3.64
CA LYS A 24 -3.09 -5.96 -4.50
C LYS A 24 -3.22 -7.49 -4.47
N ASP A 25 -2.13 -8.19 -4.16
CA ASP A 25 -2.12 -9.65 -4.11
C ASP A 25 -2.88 -10.18 -2.90
N GLY A 26 -2.98 -9.39 -1.82
CA GLY A 26 -3.64 -9.77 -0.59
C GLY A 26 -2.90 -10.89 0.15
N ILE A 27 -3.43 -11.31 1.30
CA ILE A 27 -2.79 -12.30 2.18
C ILE A 27 -3.76 -13.40 2.60
N LEU A 28 -3.27 -14.62 2.73
CA LEU A 28 -4.06 -15.76 3.20
C LEU A 28 -4.34 -15.64 4.70
N GLN A 29 -5.55 -16.01 5.14
CA GLN A 29 -5.88 -16.02 6.57
C GLN A 29 -4.88 -16.84 7.39
N SER A 30 -4.59 -18.05 6.93
CA SER A 30 -3.65 -18.98 7.58
C SER A 30 -2.25 -18.39 7.74
N GLU A 31 -1.79 -17.63 6.75
CA GLU A 31 -0.48 -16.98 6.74
C GLU A 31 -0.46 -15.75 7.66
N LEU A 32 -1.45 -14.87 7.51
CA LEU A 32 -1.61 -13.67 8.33
C LEU A 32 -1.69 -13.97 9.83
N TRP A 33 -2.40 -15.04 10.21
CA TRP A 33 -2.49 -15.45 11.61
C TRP A 33 -1.18 -15.98 12.15
N LYS A 34 -0.39 -16.68 11.33
CA LYS A 34 0.94 -17.15 11.72
C LYS A 34 1.93 -15.99 11.86
N GLU A 35 1.90 -15.04 10.93
CA GLU A 35 2.78 -13.87 10.94
C GLU A 35 2.55 -12.98 12.18
N LEU A 36 1.30 -12.85 12.62
CA LEU A 36 0.92 -12.00 13.75
C LEU A 36 0.79 -12.74 15.09
N ASP A 37 1.19 -14.02 15.14
CA ASP A 37 1.03 -14.90 16.31
C ASP A 37 -0.39 -14.88 16.90
N LEU A 38 -1.39 -14.93 16.01
CA LEU A 38 -2.80 -14.89 16.36
C LEU A 38 -3.44 -16.28 16.29
N THR A 39 -4.34 -16.55 17.22
CA THR A 39 -5.21 -17.73 17.11
C THR A 39 -6.19 -17.54 15.96
N SER A 40 -6.59 -18.63 15.30
CA SER A 40 -7.59 -18.58 14.23
C SER A 40 -8.92 -17.98 14.71
N ARG A 41 -9.25 -18.13 16.01
CA ARG A 41 -10.45 -17.56 16.62
C ARG A 41 -10.37 -16.04 16.70
N ASP A 42 -9.28 -15.50 17.24
CA ASP A 42 -9.12 -14.05 17.41
C ASP A 42 -8.91 -13.36 16.07
N GLY A 43 -8.07 -13.94 15.20
CA GLY A 43 -7.87 -13.45 13.83
C GLY A 43 -9.19 -13.39 13.04
N SER A 44 -9.99 -14.46 13.08
CA SER A 44 -11.29 -14.47 12.39
C SER A 44 -12.25 -13.39 12.92
N ARG A 45 -12.28 -13.14 14.24
CA ARG A 45 -13.10 -12.07 14.82
C ARG A 45 -12.66 -10.69 14.34
N VAL A 46 -11.35 -10.45 14.26
CA VAL A 46 -10.78 -9.21 13.74
C VAL A 46 -11.11 -9.05 12.24
N ALA A 47 -10.93 -10.09 11.44
CA ALA A 47 -11.26 -10.08 10.02
C ALA A 47 -12.74 -9.75 9.76
N ILE A 48 -13.66 -10.35 10.51
CA ILE A 48 -15.09 -10.05 10.41
C ILE A 48 -15.38 -8.59 10.79
N ARG A 49 -14.73 -8.06 11.84
CA ARG A 49 -14.89 -6.65 12.24
C ARG A 49 -14.39 -5.70 11.15
N LEU A 50 -13.23 -5.99 10.54
CA LEU A 50 -12.68 -5.18 9.44
C LEU A 50 -13.57 -5.23 8.19
N GLU A 51 -14.12 -6.40 7.86
CA GLU A 51 -15.04 -6.59 6.74
C GLU A 51 -16.36 -5.84 6.97
N LYS A 52 -16.93 -5.90 8.19
CA LYS A 52 -18.14 -5.12 8.55
C LYS A 52 -17.93 -3.61 8.46
N ARG A 53 -16.70 -3.14 8.66
CA ARG A 53 -16.31 -1.73 8.48
C ARG A 53 -15.97 -1.39 7.02
N SER A 54 -16.10 -2.34 6.10
CA SER A 54 -15.75 -2.19 4.68
C SER A 54 -14.29 -1.77 4.44
N LEU A 55 -13.39 -2.14 5.34
CA LEU A 55 -11.96 -1.86 5.23
C LEU A 55 -11.24 -2.95 4.42
N ILE A 56 -11.72 -4.19 4.53
CA ILE A 56 -11.20 -5.34 3.81
C ILE A 56 -12.32 -6.10 3.11
N ARG A 57 -11.96 -6.85 2.08
CA ARG A 57 -12.79 -7.90 1.46
C ARG A 57 -12.13 -9.25 1.66
N ARG A 58 -12.95 -10.30 1.76
CA ARG A 58 -12.50 -11.69 1.89
C ARG A 58 -12.99 -12.48 0.69
N GLU A 59 -12.08 -13.19 0.04
CA GLU A 59 -12.39 -14.04 -1.10
C GLU A 59 -12.08 -15.49 -0.73
N LYS A 60 -13.04 -16.38 -0.97
CA LYS A 60 -12.89 -17.80 -0.65
C LYS A 60 -12.04 -18.45 -1.73
N ILE A 61 -10.93 -19.08 -1.35
CA ILE A 61 -10.00 -19.74 -2.27
C ILE A 61 -9.74 -21.18 -1.84
N LEU A 62 -9.37 -22.03 -2.79
CA LEU A 62 -8.96 -23.41 -2.54
C LEU A 62 -7.42 -23.46 -2.50
N GLU A 63 -6.86 -23.81 -1.35
CA GLU A 63 -5.42 -23.93 -1.16
C GLU A 63 -5.10 -25.33 -0.63
N SER A 64 -4.27 -26.09 -1.34
CA SER A 64 -3.86 -27.44 -0.94
C SER A 64 -5.04 -28.37 -0.57
N GLY A 65 -6.15 -28.28 -1.32
CA GLY A 65 -7.36 -29.06 -1.08
C GLY A 65 -8.23 -28.61 0.09
N ARG A 66 -7.88 -27.50 0.76
CA ARG A 66 -8.65 -26.92 1.87
C ARG A 66 -9.15 -25.53 1.49
N TRP A 67 -10.43 -25.27 1.78
CA TRP A 67 -10.98 -23.93 1.59
C TRP A 67 -10.43 -22.99 2.66
N THR A 68 -9.92 -21.85 2.23
CA THR A 68 -9.45 -20.75 3.08
C THR A 68 -9.95 -19.42 2.50
N TYR A 69 -9.67 -18.32 3.19
CA TYR A 69 -9.95 -16.99 2.66
C TYR A 69 -8.65 -16.24 2.42
N LYS A 70 -8.64 -15.49 1.31
CA LYS A 70 -7.64 -14.46 1.04
C LYS A 70 -8.23 -13.09 1.35
N LEU A 71 -7.48 -12.27 2.08
CA LEU A 71 -7.88 -10.97 2.56
C LEU A 71 -7.22 -9.89 1.70
N PHE A 72 -8.02 -8.91 1.30
CA PHE A 72 -7.57 -7.77 0.51
C PHE A 72 -8.07 -6.48 1.15
N ALA A 73 -7.25 -5.44 1.13
CA ALA A 73 -7.72 -4.10 1.45
C ALA A 73 -8.72 -3.63 0.39
N VAL A 74 -9.82 -2.98 0.81
CA VAL A 74 -10.78 -2.37 -0.12
C VAL A 74 -10.16 -1.17 -0.83
N LYS A 75 -9.41 -0.36 -0.08
CA LYS A 75 -8.62 0.76 -0.59
C LYS A 75 -7.17 0.56 -0.17
N LEU A 76 -6.28 0.60 -1.16
CA LEU A 76 -4.84 0.68 -0.90
C LEU A 76 -4.44 2.15 -0.86
N PRO A 77 -3.47 2.52 -0.01
CA PRO A 77 -2.85 3.83 -0.10
C PRO A 77 -2.25 4.00 -1.50
N VAL A 78 -2.32 5.22 -2.02
CA VAL A 78 -1.68 5.56 -3.28
C VAL A 78 -0.18 5.60 -3.03
N ASP A 79 0.58 4.95 -3.90
CA ASP A 79 2.03 5.05 -3.87
C ASP A 79 2.45 6.46 -4.27
N THR A 80 3.10 7.17 -3.34
CA THR A 80 3.57 8.54 -3.54
C THR A 80 5.06 8.62 -3.84
N THR A 81 5.78 7.48 -3.90
CA THR A 81 7.24 7.46 -4.13
C THR A 81 7.65 8.21 -5.39
N SER A 82 6.85 8.13 -6.46
CA SER A 82 7.07 8.84 -7.72
C SER A 82 7.04 10.37 -7.62
N ILE A 83 6.49 10.94 -6.54
CA ILE A 83 6.36 12.40 -6.35
C ILE A 83 7.09 12.92 -5.11
N GLU A 84 7.75 12.06 -4.32
CA GLU A 84 8.41 12.46 -3.08
C GLU A 84 9.51 13.52 -3.30
N GLN A 85 10.19 13.46 -4.45
CA GLN A 85 11.25 14.38 -4.83
C GLN A 85 10.73 15.55 -5.68
N ALA A 86 9.42 15.67 -5.87
CA ALA A 86 8.86 16.74 -6.67
C ALA A 86 9.14 18.10 -6.01
N PRO A 87 9.68 19.08 -6.77
CA PRO A 87 10.12 20.35 -6.21
C PRO A 87 8.96 21.15 -5.63
N CYS A 88 7.72 20.92 -6.07
CA CYS A 88 6.54 21.65 -5.59
C CYS A 88 6.28 21.47 -4.09
N LEU A 89 6.55 20.29 -3.53
CA LEU A 89 6.27 20.03 -2.10
C LEU A 89 7.24 20.77 -1.17
N THR A 90 8.42 21.14 -1.67
CA THR A 90 9.49 21.82 -0.92
C THR A 90 10.03 23.03 -1.69
N CYS A 91 9.16 23.69 -2.46
CA CYS A 91 9.58 24.63 -3.48
C CYS A 91 10.21 25.88 -2.86
N PRO A 92 11.46 26.25 -3.21
CA PRO A 92 12.12 27.42 -2.64
C PRO A 92 11.43 28.74 -3.03
N VAL A 93 10.64 28.72 -4.10
CA VAL A 93 9.95 29.89 -4.67
C VAL A 93 8.42 29.74 -4.65
N GLU A 94 7.88 28.91 -3.74
CA GLU A 94 6.43 28.69 -3.61
C GLU A 94 5.63 30.00 -3.54
N HIS A 95 6.11 30.96 -2.76
CA HIS A 95 5.48 32.28 -2.57
C HIS A 95 5.37 33.12 -3.86
N MET A 96 6.10 32.78 -4.93
CA MET A 96 6.03 33.43 -6.25
C MET A 96 5.26 32.59 -7.28
N CYS A 97 4.81 31.39 -6.90
CA CYS A 97 4.13 30.46 -7.79
C CYS A 97 2.64 30.83 -7.91
N SER A 98 2.18 31.12 -9.12
CA SER A 98 0.78 31.43 -9.44
C SER A 98 0.48 31.05 -10.89
N LEU A 99 -0.79 30.82 -11.23
CA LEU A 99 -1.19 30.46 -12.60
C LEU A 99 -0.72 31.49 -13.64
N GLU A 100 -0.79 32.77 -13.28
CA GLU A 100 -0.38 33.93 -14.10
C GLU A 100 0.92 34.58 -13.58
N GLY A 101 1.65 33.89 -12.69
CA GLY A 101 2.86 34.43 -12.04
C GLY A 101 4.12 34.24 -12.88
N SER A 102 5.24 34.81 -12.39
CA SER A 102 6.58 34.57 -12.99
C SER A 102 7.01 33.11 -12.89
N TYR A 103 6.48 32.38 -11.91
CA TYR A 103 6.53 30.92 -11.84
C TYR A 103 5.09 30.40 -11.89
N SER A 104 4.83 29.43 -12.76
CA SER A 104 3.51 28.81 -12.90
C SER A 104 3.64 27.29 -12.93
N PRO A 105 2.75 26.54 -12.26
CA PRO A 105 2.79 25.07 -12.28
C PRO A 105 2.71 24.47 -13.70
N THR A 106 2.17 25.21 -14.68
CA THR A 106 2.03 24.75 -16.06
C THR A 106 3.28 24.98 -16.92
N SER A 107 4.20 25.83 -16.49
CA SER A 107 5.41 26.22 -17.22
C SER A 107 6.64 26.33 -16.31
N CYS A 108 6.67 25.58 -15.22
CA CYS A 108 7.73 25.66 -14.21
C CYS A 108 8.98 24.89 -14.63
N ASN A 109 10.08 25.60 -14.86
CA ASN A 109 11.39 24.99 -15.17
C ASN A 109 11.89 24.03 -14.08
N LEU A 110 11.58 24.28 -12.80
CA LEU A 110 11.98 23.38 -11.71
C LEU A 110 11.33 21.99 -11.86
N ILE A 111 10.06 21.95 -12.29
CA ILE A 111 9.35 20.70 -12.56
C ILE A 111 9.96 20.00 -13.78
N GLU A 112 10.26 20.76 -14.84
CA GLU A 112 10.92 20.23 -16.03
C GLU A 112 12.27 19.59 -15.72
N ASP A 113 13.14 20.31 -15.00
CA ASP A 113 14.44 19.81 -14.56
C ASP A 113 14.30 18.54 -13.69
N TRP A 114 13.35 18.55 -12.75
CA TRP A 114 13.08 17.37 -11.93
C TRP A 114 12.62 16.17 -12.78
N LEU A 115 11.74 16.38 -13.75
CA LEU A 115 11.26 15.32 -14.64
C LEU A 115 12.43 14.70 -15.42
N ILE A 116 13.25 15.53 -16.07
CA ILE A 116 14.40 15.08 -16.87
C ILE A 116 15.34 14.23 -15.99
N ASN A 117 15.75 14.76 -14.84
CA ASN A 117 16.64 14.05 -13.91
C ASN A 117 16.03 12.74 -13.37
N SER A 118 14.72 12.73 -13.10
CA SER A 118 14.02 11.54 -12.61
C SER A 118 13.97 10.42 -13.66
N PHE A 119 13.82 10.77 -14.94
CA PHE A 119 13.85 9.78 -16.04
C PHE A 119 15.24 9.16 -16.24
N ASP A 120 16.30 9.96 -16.18
CA ASP A 120 17.67 9.45 -16.37
C ASP A 120 18.09 8.48 -15.26
N ASN A 121 17.70 8.77 -14.02
CA ASN A 121 17.90 7.88 -12.87
C ASN A 121 17.11 6.56 -13.01
N SER A 122 15.92 6.60 -13.62
CA SER A 122 15.10 5.40 -13.84
C SER A 122 15.66 4.47 -14.92
N ASN A 123 16.32 5.01 -15.96
CA ASN A 123 16.92 4.23 -17.04
C ASN A 123 18.23 3.55 -16.65
N SER A 124 18.95 4.11 -15.68
CA SER A 124 20.19 3.53 -15.14
C SER A 124 19.96 2.26 -14.30
N ASN A 125 18.72 2.00 -13.87
CA ASN A 125 18.35 0.90 -12.96
C ASN A 125 17.60 -0.28 -13.62
N LYS A 126 17.47 -0.32 -14.96
CA LYS A 126 16.90 -1.49 -15.66
C LYS A 126 17.92 -2.63 -15.77
N LYS A 127 18.06 -3.44 -14.72
CA LYS A 127 18.53 -4.82 -14.89
C LYS A 127 17.48 -5.61 -15.68
N PRO A 128 17.85 -6.40 -16.69
CA PRO A 128 16.91 -7.15 -17.51
C PRO A 128 16.19 -8.21 -16.66
N GLN A 129 14.88 -8.06 -16.49
CA GLN A 129 14.03 -9.12 -15.96
C GLN A 129 13.92 -10.22 -17.03
N LYS A 130 14.47 -11.40 -16.74
CA LYS A 130 14.30 -12.59 -17.59
C LYS A 130 12.81 -12.96 -17.67
N PRO A 131 12.27 -13.26 -18.86
CA PRO A 131 10.93 -13.82 -18.97
C PRO A 131 10.92 -15.22 -18.34
N SER A 132 10.03 -15.43 -17.37
CA SER A 132 9.73 -16.75 -16.82
C SER A 132 8.97 -17.57 -17.86
N THR A 133 9.67 -18.45 -18.56
CA THR A 133 9.07 -19.53 -19.36
C THR A 133 8.27 -20.46 -18.44
N LYS A 134 6.94 -20.51 -18.62
CA LYS A 134 6.12 -21.63 -18.14
C LYS A 134 6.08 -22.69 -19.26
N LYS A 135 6.58 -23.88 -18.95
CA LYS A 135 6.37 -25.13 -19.67
C LYS A 135 5.32 -25.93 -18.93
#